data_AF-A0A2G9FXC3-F1
#
_entry.id   AF-A0A2G9FXC3-F1
#
_cell.length_a   1.000
_cell.length_b   1.000
_cell.length_c   1.000
_cell.angle_alpha   90.00
_cell.angle_beta   90.00
_cell.angle_gamma   90.00
#
_symmetry.space_group_name_H-M   'P 1'
#
loop_
_entity.id
_entity.type
_entity.pdbx_description
1 polymer ?
#
loop_
_entity_poly.entity_id
_entity_poly.type
_entity_poly.pdbx_seq_one_letter_code
_entity_poly.pdbx_strand_id
1 'polypeptide(L)'
;MSIFHVLNLSFSLNGACVKIGTAMRPKKALGGLYGVRLASHSPFLFEETKQDGDFNKPPRRIINFGSDQLRIVKRVWHQRAEFFKPIHYCHIDDESPAESVANVLTSLPFISLGLQAPRKNLNCKIYANSIIGVGLASGFYHASKGKLKRYLRWADYTMIATATMCLTGAIKKENPKLLMAASALALPIKPLMVTAVHTGIMEVAFAKRANENPDLRMAHNVHTASSLLGGSLFLADSLFPEAPFVHAGWHLAAAMGVLTCNKLLE
;
A
#
# COMPACT_ATOMS: atom_id res chain seq x y z
N MET A 1 6.05 25.61 9.33
CA MET A 1 4.74 24.98 9.57
C MET A 1 4.80 23.62 8.87
N SER A 2 4.96 22.55 9.64
CA SER A 2 5.60 21.29 9.19
C SER A 2 4.59 20.29 8.61
N ILE A 3 5.00 19.56 7.56
CA ILE A 3 4.28 18.47 6.82
C ILE A 3 3.66 17.40 7.74
N PHE A 4 4.15 17.32 8.97
CA PHE A 4 3.50 16.57 10.04
C PHE A 4 2.01 16.87 10.17
N HIS A 5 1.52 18.07 9.88
CA HIS A 5 0.09 18.34 10.00
C HIS A 5 -0.77 17.59 8.97
N VAL A 6 -0.28 17.30 7.76
CA VAL A 6 -1.13 16.70 6.71
C VAL A 6 -1.19 15.18 6.82
N LEU A 7 -0.07 14.54 7.17
CA LEU A 7 -0.06 13.10 7.49
C LEU A 7 -0.72 12.83 8.85
N ASN A 8 -0.56 13.70 9.84
CA ASN A 8 -1.17 13.52 11.16
C ASN A 8 -2.66 13.92 11.19
N LEU A 9 -3.15 14.83 10.33
CA LEU A 9 -4.61 15.03 10.17
C LEU A 9 -5.31 13.79 9.63
N SER A 10 -4.67 13.07 8.71
CA SER A 10 -5.19 11.79 8.20
C SER A 10 -5.29 10.72 9.30
N PHE A 11 -4.46 10.81 10.36
CA PHE A 11 -4.55 9.95 11.54
C PHE A 11 -5.54 10.47 12.60
N SER A 12 -5.65 11.78 12.80
CA SER A 12 -6.53 12.38 13.82
C SER A 12 -8.02 12.35 13.45
N LEU A 13 -8.36 12.32 12.16
CA LEU A 13 -9.76 12.20 11.70
C LEU A 13 -10.31 10.77 11.85
N ASN A 14 -9.46 9.77 12.15
CA ASN A 14 -9.91 8.40 12.43
C ASN A 14 -10.56 8.21 13.82
N GLY A 15 -10.69 9.27 14.61
CA GLY A 15 -11.38 9.26 15.91
C GLY A 15 -12.75 9.95 15.94
N ALA A 16 -13.14 10.70 14.90
CA ALA A 16 -14.37 11.47 14.88
C ALA A 16 -15.19 11.15 13.62
N CYS A 17 -16.07 10.16 13.75
CA CYS A 17 -17.18 9.99 12.82
C CYS A 17 -18.10 11.22 12.97
N VAL A 18 -17.86 12.27 12.17
CA VAL A 18 -18.84 13.35 12.02
C VAL A 18 -19.96 12.79 11.15
N LYS A 19 -20.96 12.18 11.79
CA LYS A 19 -22.28 11.95 11.19
C LYS A 19 -22.91 13.31 10.94
N ILE A 20 -22.71 13.87 9.75
CA ILE A 20 -23.63 14.90 9.26
C ILE A 20 -24.86 14.16 8.75
N GLY A 21 -25.83 14.00 9.65
CA GLY A 21 -27.16 13.55 9.27
C GLY A 21 -27.86 14.65 8.51
N THR A 22 -28.22 14.40 7.26
CA THR A 22 -29.29 15.13 6.58
C THR A 22 -30.37 14.13 6.19
N ALA A 23 -31.50 14.25 6.87
CA ALA A 23 -32.71 13.48 6.66
C ALA A 23 -33.55 14.06 5.51
N MET A 24 -34.08 13.15 4.66
CA MET A 24 -35.33 13.17 3.87
C MET A 24 -35.07 12.49 2.51
N ARG A 25 -35.91 11.64 1.90
CA ARG A 25 -36.99 10.68 2.24
C ARG A 25 -37.36 9.97 0.88
N PRO A 26 -38.30 9.00 0.78
CA PRO A 26 -38.08 7.69 0.15
C PRO A 26 -38.97 7.37 -1.09
N LYS A 27 -38.62 6.33 -1.87
CA LYS A 27 -39.49 5.57 -2.83
C LYS A 27 -38.80 4.21 -3.09
N LYS A 28 -39.35 2.99 -3.01
CA LYS A 28 -40.71 2.41 -2.99
C LYS A 28 -40.64 1.05 -2.28
N ALA A 29 -41.73 0.69 -1.58
CA ALA A 29 -42.02 -0.64 -1.09
C ALA A 29 -42.96 -1.40 -2.06
N LEU A 30 -42.98 -2.73 -1.91
CA LEU A 30 -44.02 -3.74 -2.23
C LEU A 30 -43.83 -4.68 -3.44
N GLY A 31 -44.03 -5.97 -3.13
CA GLY A 31 -44.26 -7.12 -4.00
C GLY A 31 -43.24 -8.22 -3.71
N GLY A 32 -43.50 -9.30 -2.98
CA GLY A 32 -44.75 -10.04 -2.74
C GLY A 32 -44.40 -11.54 -2.85
N LEU A 33 -44.90 -12.35 -1.92
CA LEU A 33 -44.66 -13.79 -1.72
C LEU A 33 -44.72 -14.65 -3.00
N TYR A 34 -43.97 -15.76 -3.06
CA TYR A 34 -44.48 -17.13 -3.27
C TYR A 34 -43.33 -18.17 -3.26
N GLY A 35 -43.51 -19.28 -2.53
CA GLY A 35 -42.75 -20.53 -2.74
C GLY A 35 -42.17 -21.19 -1.48
N VAL A 36 -43.00 -21.89 -0.70
CA VAL A 36 -42.59 -22.82 0.38
C VAL A 36 -42.79 -24.27 -0.08
N ARG A 37 -41.91 -25.17 0.40
CA ARG A 37 -41.94 -26.65 0.52
C ARG A 37 -40.85 -27.34 -0.31
N LEU A 38 -40.13 -28.37 0.18
CA LEU A 38 -40.37 -29.29 1.28
C LEU A 38 -39.00 -29.78 1.82
N ALA A 39 -38.84 -29.85 3.14
CA ALA A 39 -37.73 -30.55 3.79
C ALA A 39 -38.06 -32.05 3.89
N SER A 40 -37.09 -32.93 3.65
CA SER A 40 -37.18 -34.34 4.05
C SER A 40 -35.86 -34.77 4.69
N HIS A 41 -36.01 -35.41 5.85
CA HIS A 41 -34.97 -35.75 6.82
C HIS A 41 -34.10 -36.96 6.40
N SER A 42 -32.93 -37.05 7.05
CA SER A 42 -31.82 -38.03 7.03
C SER A 42 -32.20 -39.45 7.56
N PRO A 43 -31.29 -40.38 8.01
CA PRO A 43 -29.82 -40.53 7.88
C PRO A 43 -29.27 -42.00 7.65
N PHE A 44 -27.94 -42.11 7.46
CA PHE A 44 -27.01 -43.22 7.84
C PHE A 44 -26.82 -44.52 7.01
N LEU A 45 -25.54 -44.75 6.68
CA LEU A 45 -24.70 -45.97 6.81
C LEU A 45 -24.64 -47.01 5.67
N PHE A 46 -23.46 -47.16 5.05
CA PHE A 46 -22.96 -48.46 4.57
C PHE A 46 -21.42 -48.52 4.60
N GLU A 47 -20.93 -49.73 4.82
CA GLU A 47 -19.66 -50.15 5.43
C GLU A 47 -18.65 -50.68 4.39
N GLU A 48 -17.43 -50.83 4.88
CA GLU A 48 -16.13 -51.33 4.42
C GLU A 48 -15.89 -52.25 3.18
N THR A 49 -14.74 -51.95 2.54
CA THR A 49 -13.63 -52.80 1.98
C THR A 49 -13.85 -54.02 1.05
N LYS A 50 -13.15 -54.02 -0.11
CA LYS A 50 -11.94 -54.85 -0.42
C LYS A 50 -11.40 -54.69 -1.87
N GLN A 51 -10.05 -54.68 -1.96
CA GLN A 51 -9.08 -55.21 -2.98
C GLN A 51 -9.45 -55.15 -4.48
N ASP A 52 -8.60 -54.73 -5.42
CA ASP A 52 -7.26 -55.26 -5.78
C ASP A 52 -6.65 -54.42 -6.95
N GLY A 53 -5.33 -54.48 -7.19
CA GLY A 53 -4.72 -54.00 -8.45
C GLY A 53 -3.50 -53.09 -8.32
N ASP A 54 -2.34 -53.71 -8.13
CA ASP A 54 -0.97 -53.16 -8.22
C ASP A 54 -0.66 -52.56 -9.61
N PHE A 55 -0.10 -51.34 -9.64
CA PHE A 55 0.87 -50.93 -10.67
C PHE A 55 1.74 -49.77 -10.16
N ASN A 56 2.97 -50.12 -9.80
CA ASN A 56 4.09 -49.22 -9.50
C ASN A 56 4.30 -48.12 -10.58
N LYS A 57 4.22 -46.85 -10.17
CA LYS A 57 4.89 -45.72 -10.82
C LYS A 57 5.65 -44.92 -9.76
N PRO A 58 6.97 -44.64 -9.93
CA PRO A 58 7.69 -43.81 -8.98
C PRO A 58 7.18 -42.36 -9.08
N PRO A 59 6.94 -41.66 -7.96
CA PRO A 59 6.58 -40.26 -8.03
C PRO A 59 7.81 -39.45 -8.45
N ARG A 60 7.76 -38.94 -9.68
CA ARG A 60 8.66 -37.90 -10.19
C ARG A 60 8.54 -36.71 -9.23
N ARG A 61 9.60 -36.46 -8.45
CA ARG A 61 9.71 -35.36 -7.47
C ARG A 61 9.70 -34.03 -8.23
N ILE A 62 8.51 -33.52 -8.54
CA ILE A 62 8.35 -32.11 -8.90
C ILE A 62 8.48 -31.35 -7.59
N ILE A 63 9.64 -30.71 -7.40
CA ILE A 63 9.87 -29.80 -6.29
C ILE A 63 8.91 -28.62 -6.52
N ASN A 64 7.76 -28.65 -5.85
CA ASN A 64 6.75 -27.59 -5.85
C ASN A 64 7.26 -26.38 -5.04
N PHE A 65 8.33 -25.74 -5.49
CA PHE A 65 8.91 -24.59 -4.80
C PHE A 65 8.01 -23.35 -4.84
N GLY A 66 7.04 -23.30 -5.76
CA GLY A 66 6.08 -22.19 -5.90
C GLY A 66 4.82 -22.30 -5.03
N SER A 67 4.39 -23.51 -4.64
CA SER A 67 3.14 -23.68 -3.89
C SER A 67 3.28 -23.33 -2.42
N ASP A 68 4.45 -23.59 -1.82
CA ASP A 68 4.66 -23.38 -0.39
C ASP A 68 4.84 -21.90 -0.04
N GLN A 69 5.49 -21.12 -0.90
CA GLN A 69 5.54 -19.66 -0.79
C GLN A 69 4.13 -19.05 -0.86
N LEU A 70 3.33 -19.47 -1.85
CA LEU A 70 1.95 -18.98 -2.00
C LEU A 70 1.05 -19.41 -0.82
N ARG A 71 1.29 -20.58 -0.22
CA ARG A 71 0.58 -21.06 0.98
C ARG A 71 0.97 -20.29 2.23
N ILE A 72 2.25 -19.92 2.39
CA ILE A 72 2.70 -19.08 3.51
C ILE A 72 2.10 -17.69 3.38
N VAL A 73 2.12 -17.08 2.20
CA VAL A 73 1.46 -15.79 1.93
C VAL A 73 -0.04 -15.88 2.22
N LYS A 74 -0.73 -16.92 1.76
CA LYS A 74 -2.16 -17.14 2.06
C LYS A 74 -2.41 -17.34 3.56
N ARG A 75 -1.55 -18.06 4.27
CA ARG A 75 -1.68 -18.33 5.71
C ARG A 75 -1.47 -17.05 6.53
N VAL A 76 -0.42 -16.29 6.23
CA VAL A 76 -0.14 -14.97 6.82
C VAL A 76 -1.29 -14.00 6.53
N TRP A 77 -1.85 -14.07 5.33
CA TRP A 77 -3.01 -13.25 4.94
C TRP A 77 -4.28 -13.58 5.73
N HIS A 78 -4.59 -14.86 5.93
CA HIS A 78 -5.76 -15.29 6.70
C HIS A 78 -5.61 -15.08 8.22
N GLN A 79 -4.39 -15.07 8.76
CA GLN A 79 -4.11 -14.87 10.19
C GLN A 79 -4.05 -13.40 10.64
N ARG A 80 -4.41 -12.45 9.77
CA ARG A 80 -4.37 -11.04 10.12
C ARG A 80 -5.43 -10.70 11.20
N ALA A 81 -5.00 -10.13 12.32
CA ALA A 81 -5.88 -9.54 13.34
C ALA A 81 -6.91 -8.55 12.76
N GLU A 82 -8.06 -8.39 13.42
CA GLU A 82 -9.18 -7.57 12.93
C GLU A 82 -8.84 -6.09 12.71
N PHE A 83 -7.75 -5.60 13.32
CA PHE A 83 -7.17 -4.26 13.12
C PHE A 83 -6.50 -4.07 11.74
N PHE A 84 -6.33 -5.12 10.94
CA PHE A 84 -5.83 -5.06 9.54
C PHE A 84 -6.94 -4.98 8.50
N LYS A 85 -8.18 -4.69 8.92
CA LYS A 85 -9.17 -4.22 7.96
C LYS A 85 -8.62 -2.91 7.39
N PRO A 86 -8.42 -2.81 6.06
CA PRO A 86 -8.14 -1.50 5.48
C PRO A 86 -9.25 -0.55 5.96
N ILE A 87 -8.89 0.72 6.15
CA ILE A 87 -9.87 1.81 6.28
C ILE A 87 -10.98 1.49 5.29
N HIS A 88 -12.23 1.40 5.78
CA HIS A 88 -13.38 1.12 4.93
C HIS A 88 -13.45 2.23 3.87
N TYR A 89 -12.83 1.96 2.73
CA TYR A 89 -12.77 2.85 1.61
C TYR A 89 -13.72 2.26 0.58
N CYS A 90 -14.81 2.97 0.32
CA CYS A 90 -15.91 2.49 -0.52
C CYS A 90 -15.56 2.41 -2.02
N HIS A 91 -14.34 2.76 -2.43
CA HIS A 91 -13.90 2.65 -3.82
C HIS A 91 -12.63 1.79 -3.93
N ILE A 92 -12.79 0.55 -4.39
CA ILE A 92 -11.67 -0.36 -4.68
C ILE A 92 -11.30 -0.31 -6.16
N ASP A 93 -12.22 0.10 -7.02
CA ASP A 93 -12.05 0.11 -8.47
C ASP A 93 -11.87 1.54 -8.99
N ASP A 94 -11.07 1.70 -10.04
CA ASP A 94 -10.92 2.99 -10.71
C ASP A 94 -12.22 3.21 -11.52
N GLU A 95 -12.74 4.43 -11.55
CA GLU A 95 -14.07 4.69 -12.13
C GLU A 95 -14.08 4.51 -13.65
N SER A 96 -12.93 4.72 -14.31
CA SER A 96 -12.80 4.59 -15.76
C SER A 96 -11.50 3.89 -16.19
N PRO A 97 -11.47 3.24 -17.37
CA PRO A 97 -10.23 2.71 -17.95
C PRO A 97 -9.17 3.79 -18.18
N ALA A 98 -9.58 5.02 -18.48
CA ALA A 98 -8.69 6.16 -18.66
C ALA A 98 -7.97 6.51 -17.35
N GLU A 99 -8.67 6.43 -16.22
CA GLU A 99 -8.09 6.63 -14.90
C GLU A 99 -7.08 5.53 -14.55
N SER A 100 -7.39 4.26 -14.81
CA SER A 100 -6.41 3.19 -14.62
C SER A 100 -5.16 3.39 -15.46
N VAL A 101 -5.30 3.80 -16.72
CA VAL A 101 -4.15 4.13 -17.58
C VAL A 101 -3.37 5.30 -17.01
N ALA A 102 -4.03 6.37 -16.58
CA ALA A 102 -3.37 7.52 -15.97
C ALA A 102 -2.62 7.13 -14.68
N ASN A 103 -3.23 6.33 -13.82
CA ASN A 103 -2.59 5.85 -12.59
C ASN A 103 -1.36 5.00 -12.88
N VAL A 104 -1.43 4.06 -13.85
CA VAL A 104 -0.27 3.26 -14.26
C VAL A 104 0.84 4.13 -14.86
N LEU A 105 0.51 5.08 -15.73
CA LEU A 105 1.50 5.99 -16.34
C LEU A 105 2.18 6.86 -15.28
N THR A 106 1.42 7.35 -14.30
CA THR A 106 1.95 8.16 -13.21
C THR A 106 2.74 7.36 -12.17
N SER A 107 2.73 6.02 -12.22
CA SER A 107 3.66 5.17 -11.45
C SER A 107 5.05 5.05 -12.08
N LEU A 108 5.20 5.27 -13.40
CA LEU A 108 6.48 5.15 -14.12
C LEU A 108 7.58 6.12 -13.65
N PRO A 109 7.28 7.37 -13.26
CA PRO A 109 8.26 8.28 -12.66
C PRO A 109 9.03 7.65 -11.50
N PHE A 110 8.39 6.86 -10.64
CA PHE A 110 9.10 6.20 -9.53
C PHE A 110 10.17 5.22 -10.02
N ILE A 111 9.92 4.48 -11.10
CA ILE A 111 10.93 3.58 -11.70
C ILE A 111 12.11 4.41 -12.20
N SER A 112 11.85 5.48 -12.94
CA SER A 112 12.89 6.37 -13.46
C SER A 112 13.71 7.00 -12.33
N LEU A 113 13.04 7.48 -11.27
CA LEU A 113 13.69 8.07 -10.09
C LEU A 113 14.54 7.07 -9.33
N GLY A 114 14.12 5.81 -9.20
CA GLY A 114 14.92 4.76 -8.56
C GLY A 114 16.12 4.30 -9.40
N LEU A 115 16.04 4.41 -10.73
CA LEU A 115 17.18 4.20 -11.62
C LEU A 115 18.21 5.33 -11.52
N GLN A 116 17.74 6.57 -11.37
CA GLN A 116 18.57 7.78 -11.25
C GLN A 116 19.06 8.06 -9.82
N ALA A 117 18.50 7.38 -8.80
CA ALA A 117 18.84 7.61 -7.42
C ALA A 117 20.34 7.33 -7.11
N PRO A 118 20.97 8.10 -6.21
CA PRO A 118 22.35 7.86 -5.80
C PRO A 118 22.59 6.43 -5.28
N ARG A 119 23.69 5.79 -5.68
CA ARG A 119 24.05 4.39 -5.31
C ARG A 119 25.39 4.27 -4.58
N LYS A 120 25.75 5.32 -3.83
CA LYS A 120 27.06 5.50 -3.19
C LYS A 120 27.42 4.40 -2.17
N ASN A 121 26.42 3.85 -1.48
CA ASN A 121 26.59 2.78 -0.49
C ASN A 121 25.45 1.76 -0.55
N LEU A 122 25.55 0.67 0.22
CA LEU A 122 24.55 -0.40 0.24
C LEU A 122 23.14 0.12 0.62
N ASN A 123 23.03 0.99 1.62
CA ASN A 123 21.73 1.55 2.03
C ASN A 123 21.09 2.38 0.92
N CYS A 124 21.90 3.17 0.20
CA CYS A 124 21.44 3.95 -0.95
C CYS A 124 21.02 3.03 -2.11
N LYS A 125 21.74 1.92 -2.36
CA LYS A 125 21.36 0.91 -3.37
C LYS A 125 20.03 0.23 -3.02
N ILE A 126 19.85 -0.15 -1.76
CA ILE A 126 18.60 -0.76 -1.27
C ILE A 126 17.44 0.23 -1.40
N TYR A 127 17.64 1.50 -1.04
CA TYR A 127 16.66 2.56 -1.24
C TYR A 127 16.31 2.79 -2.73
N ALA A 128 17.31 2.90 -3.60
CA ALA A 128 17.10 3.05 -5.03
C ALA A 128 16.26 1.90 -5.61
N ASN A 129 16.58 0.66 -5.23
CA ASN A 129 15.83 -0.52 -5.65
C ASN A 129 14.41 -0.56 -5.06
N SER A 130 14.20 -0.11 -3.84
CA SER A 130 12.87 -0.09 -3.23
C SER A 130 11.95 0.95 -3.89
N ILE A 131 12.48 2.09 -4.34
CA ILE A 131 11.73 3.07 -5.14
C ILE A 131 11.30 2.50 -6.51
N ILE A 132 12.16 1.72 -7.17
CA ILE A 132 11.76 0.95 -8.37
C ILE A 132 10.61 0.00 -8.03
N GLY A 133 10.72 -0.70 -6.89
CA GLY A 133 9.69 -1.60 -6.39
C GLY A 133 8.36 -0.89 -6.11
N VAL A 134 8.36 0.35 -5.63
CA VAL A 134 7.14 1.18 -5.48
C VAL A 134 6.48 1.39 -6.84
N GLY A 135 7.23 1.83 -7.85
CA GLY A 135 6.68 2.04 -9.20
C GLY A 135 6.08 0.76 -9.81
N LEU A 136 6.74 -0.39 -9.62
CA LEU A 136 6.24 -1.69 -10.08
C LEU A 136 4.98 -2.14 -9.30
N ALA A 137 5.00 -2.03 -7.97
CA ALA A 137 3.87 -2.44 -7.13
C ALA A 137 2.62 -1.59 -7.39
N SER A 138 2.78 -0.27 -7.47
CA SER A 138 1.73 0.68 -7.84
C SER A 138 1.19 0.39 -9.25
N GLY A 139 2.08 0.21 -10.24
CA GLY A 139 1.66 -0.12 -11.60
C GLY A 139 0.86 -1.42 -11.68
N PHE A 140 1.28 -2.48 -10.99
CA PHE A 140 0.51 -3.73 -10.93
C PHE A 140 -0.82 -3.54 -10.20
N TYR A 141 -0.85 -2.78 -9.11
CA TYR A 141 -2.08 -2.49 -8.37
C TYR A 141 -3.14 -1.85 -9.28
N HIS A 142 -2.79 -0.77 -10.00
CA HIS A 142 -3.74 -0.08 -10.89
C HIS A 142 -4.05 -0.84 -12.18
N ALA A 143 -3.14 -1.69 -12.67
CA ALA A 143 -3.42 -2.57 -13.81
C ALA A 143 -4.32 -3.77 -13.45
N SER A 144 -4.47 -4.08 -12.16
CA SER A 144 -5.20 -5.26 -11.70
C SER A 144 -6.68 -5.00 -11.44
N LYS A 145 -7.49 -6.07 -11.41
CA LYS A 145 -8.93 -6.03 -11.12
C LYS A 145 -9.34 -7.12 -10.13
N GLY A 146 -10.49 -6.93 -9.48
CA GLY A 146 -11.13 -7.94 -8.64
C GLY A 146 -10.30 -8.33 -7.41
N LYS A 147 -10.29 -9.62 -7.06
CA LYS A 147 -9.68 -10.12 -5.81
C LYS A 147 -8.16 -9.89 -5.74
N LEU A 148 -7.46 -9.87 -6.89
CA LEU A 148 -6.01 -9.63 -6.94
C LEU A 148 -5.66 -8.19 -6.54
N LYS A 149 -6.50 -7.22 -6.89
CA LYS A 149 -6.31 -5.79 -6.58
C LYS A 149 -6.15 -5.53 -5.09
N ARG A 150 -6.85 -6.28 -4.23
CA ARG A 150 -6.71 -6.18 -2.76
C ARG A 150 -5.32 -6.60 -2.26
N TYR A 151 -4.72 -7.63 -2.85
CA TYR A 151 -3.37 -8.08 -2.48
C TYR A 151 -2.32 -7.10 -3.01
N LEU A 152 -2.50 -6.62 -4.24
CA LEU A 152 -1.58 -5.64 -4.83
C LEU A 152 -1.65 -4.28 -4.15
N ARG A 153 -2.82 -3.86 -3.65
CA ARG A 153 -2.95 -2.66 -2.80
C ARG A 153 -2.13 -2.78 -1.52
N TRP A 154 -2.19 -3.94 -0.88
CA TRP A 154 -1.37 -4.19 0.30
C TRP A 154 0.12 -4.19 -0.06
N ALA A 155 0.50 -4.85 -1.15
CA ALA A 155 1.88 -4.88 -1.61
C ALA A 155 2.41 -3.47 -1.92
N ASP A 156 1.60 -2.63 -2.57
CA ASP A 156 1.92 -1.23 -2.88
C ASP A 156 2.17 -0.41 -1.60
N TYR A 157 1.25 -0.42 -0.65
CA TYR A 157 1.45 0.29 0.64
C TYR A 157 2.65 -0.26 1.43
N THR A 158 2.87 -1.57 1.43
CA THR A 158 4.04 -2.17 2.08
C THR A 158 5.33 -1.76 1.36
N MET A 159 5.33 -1.64 0.03
CA MET A 159 6.49 -1.17 -0.72
C MET A 159 6.79 0.31 -0.47
N ILE A 160 5.76 1.17 -0.39
CA ILE A 160 5.93 2.58 0.01
C ILE A 160 6.58 2.65 1.40
N ALA A 161 6.04 1.91 2.37
CA ALA A 161 6.59 1.87 3.73
C ALA A 161 8.04 1.35 3.76
N THR A 162 8.33 0.33 2.96
CA THR A 162 9.68 -0.22 2.80
C THR A 162 10.63 0.83 2.23
N ALA A 163 10.23 1.56 1.19
CA ALA A 163 11.06 2.59 0.58
C ALA A 163 11.37 3.73 1.56
N THR A 164 10.39 4.20 2.33
CA THR A 164 10.61 5.23 3.37
C THR A 164 11.53 4.73 4.49
N MET A 165 11.39 3.47 4.90
CA MET A 165 12.31 2.83 5.85
C MET A 165 13.74 2.78 5.30
N CYS A 166 13.92 2.34 4.05
CA CYS A 166 15.22 2.31 3.38
C CYS A 166 15.84 3.70 3.23
N LEU A 167 15.02 4.72 2.94
CA LEU A 167 15.47 6.12 2.86
C LEU A 167 16.03 6.60 4.21
N THR A 168 15.35 6.29 5.31
CA THR A 168 15.86 6.57 6.66
C THR A 168 17.20 5.86 6.90
N GLY A 169 17.29 4.60 6.44
CA GLY A 169 18.52 3.80 6.38
C GLY A 169 19.68 4.50 5.66
N ALA A 170 19.38 5.15 4.53
CA ALA A 170 20.35 5.84 3.69
C ALA A 170 20.76 7.22 4.24
N ILE A 171 19.84 7.95 4.88
CA ILE A 171 20.09 9.29 5.42
C ILE A 171 20.90 9.23 6.71
N LYS A 172 20.52 8.35 7.66
CA LYS A 172 21.12 8.31 8.99
C LYS A 172 22.30 7.33 9.06
N LYS A 173 23.47 7.86 9.41
CA LYS A 173 24.69 7.04 9.64
C LYS A 173 24.56 6.16 10.88
N GLU A 174 23.87 6.65 11.91
CA GLU A 174 23.52 5.93 13.14
C GLU A 174 22.02 5.73 13.22
N ASN A 175 21.51 4.73 12.49
CA ASN A 175 20.14 4.28 12.69
C ASN A 175 20.08 3.34 13.88
N PRO A 176 19.16 3.52 14.84
CA PRO A 176 18.95 2.53 15.87
C PRO A 176 18.52 1.23 15.18
N LYS A 177 19.40 0.22 15.18
CA LYS A 177 19.15 -1.09 14.54
C LYS A 177 17.82 -1.69 15.01
N LEU A 178 17.45 -1.41 16.26
CA LEU A 178 16.16 -1.76 16.85
C LEU A 178 14.97 -1.15 16.10
N LEU A 179 15.01 0.14 15.74
CA LEU A 179 13.93 0.79 14.99
C LEU A 179 13.79 0.17 13.61
N MET A 180 14.89 -0.05 12.91
CA MET A 180 14.87 -0.68 11.58
C MET A 180 14.31 -2.11 11.66
N ALA A 181 14.72 -2.88 12.67
CA ALA A 181 14.20 -4.24 12.89
C ALA A 181 12.72 -4.23 13.28
N ALA A 182 12.31 -3.35 14.21
CA ALA A 182 10.91 -3.21 14.63
C ALA A 182 10.01 -2.78 13.46
N SER A 183 10.46 -1.81 12.66
CA SER A 183 9.78 -1.39 11.44
C SER A 183 9.67 -2.52 10.44
N ALA A 184 10.74 -3.30 10.21
CA ALA A 184 10.71 -4.45 9.31
C ALA A 184 9.70 -5.52 9.75
N LEU A 185 9.58 -5.78 11.06
CA LEU A 185 8.56 -6.67 11.62
C LEU A 185 7.15 -6.08 11.51
N ALA A 186 7.01 -4.76 11.58
CA ALA A 186 5.74 -4.06 11.48
C ALA A 186 5.27 -3.83 10.04
N LEU A 187 6.14 -3.87 9.03
CA LEU A 187 5.80 -3.66 7.61
C LEU A 187 4.60 -4.48 7.08
N PRO A 188 4.50 -5.80 7.32
CA PRO A 188 3.36 -6.59 6.82
C PRO A 188 2.06 -6.29 7.58
N ILE A 189 2.19 -5.65 8.74
CA ILE A 189 1.17 -5.44 9.76
C ILE A 189 0.62 -4.01 9.61
N LYS A 190 1.41 -2.98 9.91
CA LYS A 190 0.98 -1.58 9.91
C LYS A 190 1.87 -0.73 9.00
N PRO A 191 1.83 -0.94 7.67
CA PRO A 191 2.68 -0.21 6.73
C PRO A 191 2.52 1.32 6.86
N LEU A 192 1.29 1.81 7.05
CA LEU A 192 1.03 3.25 7.21
C LEU A 192 1.71 3.87 8.44
N MET A 193 1.74 3.16 9.58
CA MET A 193 2.45 3.65 10.77
C MET A 193 3.96 3.68 10.54
N VAL A 194 4.51 2.64 9.89
CA VAL A 194 5.93 2.60 9.54
C VAL A 194 6.28 3.77 8.62
N THR A 195 5.47 4.02 7.57
CA THR A 195 5.64 5.18 6.69
C THR A 195 5.60 6.49 7.47
N ALA A 196 4.64 6.69 8.37
CA ALA A 196 4.51 7.93 9.13
C ALA A 196 5.76 8.20 10.01
N VAL A 197 6.23 7.20 10.75
CA VAL A 197 7.43 7.32 11.60
C VAL A 197 8.67 7.65 10.76
N HIS A 198 8.91 6.88 9.70
CA HIS A 198 10.11 7.06 8.88
C HIS A 198 10.08 8.35 8.05
N THR A 199 8.90 8.79 7.59
CA THR A 199 8.73 10.09 6.94
C THR A 199 9.05 11.20 7.91
N GLY A 200 8.52 11.16 9.13
CA GLY A 200 8.83 12.17 10.14
C GLY A 200 10.32 12.27 10.46
N ILE A 201 11.03 11.15 10.53
CA ILE A 201 12.49 11.14 10.72
C ILE A 201 13.20 11.77 9.52
N MET A 202 12.78 11.44 8.29
CA MET A 202 13.34 11.99 7.06
C MET A 202 13.13 13.50 6.98
N GLU A 203 11.94 14.00 7.30
CA GLU A 203 11.60 15.43 7.30
C GLU A 203 12.48 16.23 8.26
N VAL A 204 12.65 15.73 9.49
CA VAL A 204 13.54 16.37 10.47
C VAL A 204 14.99 16.38 9.97
N ALA A 205 15.43 15.29 9.35
CA ALA A 205 16.78 15.21 8.79
C ALA A 205 16.97 16.14 7.58
N PHE A 206 15.96 16.27 6.72
CA PHE A 206 15.98 17.17 5.57
C PHE A 206 16.00 18.62 6.03
N ALA A 207 15.09 19.02 6.94
CA ALA A 207 15.06 20.37 7.49
C ALA A 207 16.39 20.76 8.16
N LYS A 208 16.99 19.84 8.94
CA LYS A 208 18.30 20.06 9.56
C LYS A 208 19.39 20.28 8.50
N ARG A 209 19.50 19.40 7.49
CA ARG A 209 20.50 19.52 6.43
C ARG A 209 20.29 20.75 5.54
N ALA A 210 19.05 21.14 5.27
CA ALA A 210 18.73 22.34 4.49
C ALA A 210 19.07 23.63 5.25
N ASN A 211 19.05 23.59 6.59
CA ASN A 211 19.52 24.70 7.41
C ASN A 211 21.06 24.80 7.44
N GLU A 212 21.75 23.65 7.43
CA GLU A 212 23.22 23.57 7.42
C GLU A 212 23.83 23.84 6.03
N ASN A 213 23.15 23.41 4.96
CA ASN A 213 23.61 23.55 3.58
C ASN A 213 22.59 24.36 2.74
N PRO A 214 22.93 25.60 2.35
CA PRO A 214 22.08 26.45 1.51
C PRO A 214 21.63 25.82 0.19
N ASP A 215 22.44 24.95 -0.42
CA ASP A 215 22.16 24.32 -1.71
C ASP A 215 20.93 23.38 -1.63
N LEU A 216 20.63 22.86 -0.44
CA LEU A 216 19.50 21.98 -0.20
C LEU A 216 18.19 22.72 0.09
N ARG A 217 18.22 24.05 0.28
CA ARG A 217 17.02 24.83 0.63
C ARG A 217 15.95 24.80 -0.45
N MET A 218 16.36 24.93 -1.71
CA MET A 218 15.43 24.84 -2.84
C MET A 218 14.79 23.45 -2.90
N ALA A 219 15.61 22.39 -2.75
CA ALA A 219 15.11 21.02 -2.72
C ALA A 219 14.13 20.79 -1.56
N HIS A 220 14.41 21.33 -0.37
CA HIS A 220 13.51 21.26 0.79
C HIS A 220 12.20 22.05 0.60
N ASN A 221 12.25 23.20 -0.06
CA ASN A 221 11.03 23.97 -0.38
C ASN A 221 10.15 23.24 -1.39
N VAL A 222 10.74 22.68 -2.45
CA VAL A 222 10.03 21.86 -3.43
C VAL A 222 9.48 20.60 -2.76
N HIS A 223 10.27 19.96 -1.89
CA HIS A 223 9.83 18.82 -1.09
C HIS A 223 8.58 19.20 -0.29
N THR A 224 8.64 20.31 0.44
CA THR A 224 7.53 20.80 1.26
C THR A 224 6.28 21.08 0.43
N ALA A 225 6.41 21.80 -0.68
CA ALA A 225 5.29 22.09 -1.57
C ALA A 225 4.67 20.80 -2.13
N SER A 226 5.52 19.86 -2.56
CA SER A 226 5.08 18.57 -3.11
C SER A 226 4.40 17.68 -2.06
N SER A 227 4.90 17.66 -0.82
CA SER A 227 4.31 16.91 0.29
C SER A 227 2.97 17.50 0.74
N LEU A 228 2.86 18.84 0.77
CA LEU A 228 1.59 19.52 1.05
C LEU A 228 0.56 19.21 -0.05
N LEU A 229 0.94 19.39 -1.32
CA LEU A 229 0.06 19.10 -2.45
C LEU A 229 -0.36 17.63 -2.48
N GLY A 230 0.60 16.71 -2.32
CA GLY A 230 0.34 15.27 -2.30
C GLY A 230 -0.58 14.88 -1.15
N GLY A 231 -0.36 15.42 0.06
CA GLY A 231 -1.24 15.17 1.19
C GLY A 231 -2.65 15.77 1.01
N SER A 232 -2.77 16.94 0.39
CA SER A 232 -4.07 17.52 0.01
C SER A 232 -4.80 16.66 -1.03
N LEU A 233 -4.10 16.17 -2.06
CA LEU A 233 -4.68 15.29 -3.08
C LEU A 233 -5.10 13.94 -2.49
N PHE A 234 -4.33 13.38 -1.57
CA PHE A 234 -4.69 12.14 -0.86
C PHE A 234 -5.97 12.32 -0.02
N LEU A 235 -6.13 13.46 0.65
CA LEU A 235 -7.36 13.79 1.37
C LEU A 235 -8.53 14.04 0.40
N ALA A 236 -8.29 14.73 -0.71
CA ALA A 236 -9.30 14.98 -1.73
C ALA A 236 -9.81 13.68 -2.35
N ASP A 237 -8.94 12.72 -2.63
CA ASP A 237 -9.28 11.37 -3.12
C ASP A 237 -10.30 10.71 -2.17
N SER A 238 -10.10 10.90 -0.85
CA SER A 238 -10.95 10.34 0.21
C SER A 238 -12.29 11.05 0.38
N LEU A 239 -12.31 12.37 0.17
CA LEU A 239 -13.50 13.20 0.40
C LEU A 239 -14.38 13.30 -0.86
N PHE A 240 -13.78 13.19 -2.04
CA PHE A 240 -14.42 13.38 -3.33
C PHE A 240 -14.05 12.21 -4.27
N PRO A 241 -14.58 11.00 -4.01
CA PRO A 241 -14.21 9.81 -4.80
C PRO A 241 -14.59 9.93 -6.29
N GLU A 242 -15.60 10.73 -6.60
CA GLU A 242 -16.10 10.98 -7.96
C GLU A 242 -15.20 11.96 -8.76
N ALA A 243 -14.18 12.55 -8.13
CA ALA A 243 -13.28 13.48 -8.80
C ALA A 243 -12.20 12.68 -9.57
N PRO A 244 -12.23 12.68 -10.92
CA PRO A 244 -11.34 11.83 -11.68
C PRO A 244 -9.88 12.30 -11.60
N PHE A 245 -8.94 11.38 -11.71
CA PHE A 245 -7.49 11.64 -11.80
C PHE A 245 -6.83 12.27 -10.56
N VAL A 246 -7.54 12.42 -9.45
CA VAL A 246 -6.97 12.95 -8.19
C VAL A 246 -5.82 12.05 -7.71
N HIS A 247 -6.02 10.74 -7.80
CA HIS A 247 -5.00 9.74 -7.46
C HIS A 247 -3.73 9.85 -8.34
N ALA A 248 -3.90 10.05 -9.65
CA ALA A 248 -2.79 10.27 -10.57
C ALA A 248 -2.04 11.58 -10.24
N GLY A 249 -2.76 12.63 -9.84
CA GLY A 249 -2.16 13.86 -9.32
C GLY A 249 -1.33 13.62 -8.06
N TRP A 250 -1.84 12.79 -7.14
CA TRP A 250 -1.11 12.40 -5.93
C TRP A 250 0.19 11.67 -6.27
N HIS A 251 0.19 10.73 -7.24
CA HIS A 251 1.40 10.07 -7.72
C HIS A 251 2.46 11.07 -8.22
N LEU A 252 2.06 12.06 -9.01
CA LEU A 252 2.98 13.07 -9.55
C LEU A 252 3.58 13.94 -8.44
N ALA A 253 2.77 14.39 -7.48
CA ALA A 253 3.25 15.15 -6.33
C ALA A 253 4.23 14.31 -5.48
N ALA A 254 3.91 13.04 -5.24
CA ALA A 254 4.80 12.13 -4.52
C ALA A 254 6.12 11.86 -5.28
N ALA A 255 6.09 11.73 -6.60
CA ALA A 255 7.29 11.57 -7.42
C ALA A 255 8.22 12.79 -7.31
N MET A 256 7.67 14.01 -7.29
CA MET A 256 8.44 15.23 -7.03
C MET A 256 9.06 15.24 -5.63
N GLY A 257 8.34 14.76 -4.62
CA GLY A 257 8.86 14.58 -3.26
C GLY A 257 10.01 13.56 -3.20
N VAL A 258 9.92 12.45 -3.95
CA VAL A 258 10.98 11.45 -4.05
C VAL A 258 12.22 12.01 -4.75
N LEU A 259 12.05 12.80 -5.82
CA LEU A 259 13.15 13.45 -6.52
C LEU A 259 13.98 14.33 -5.56
N THR A 260 13.33 15.10 -4.69
CA THR A 260 14.02 15.93 -3.70
C THR A 260 14.69 15.09 -2.60
N CYS A 261 14.14 13.92 -2.26
CA CYS A 261 14.82 12.95 -1.39
C CYS A 261 16.08 12.36 -2.02
N ASN A 262 16.10 12.13 -3.34
CA ASN A 262 17.33 11.72 -4.03
C ASN A 262 18.43 12.78 -3.90
N LYS A 263 18.07 14.07 -4.02
CA LYS A 263 19.02 15.19 -3.78
C LYS A 263 19.57 15.21 -2.35
N LEU A 264 18.80 14.77 -1.37
CA LEU A 264 19.27 14.65 0.01
C LEU A 264 20.37 13.59 0.20
N LEU A 265 20.48 12.64 -0.73
CA LEU A 265 21.47 11.54 -0.72
C LEU A 265 22.71 11.82 -1.61
N GLU A 266 22.70 12.92 -2.35
CA GLU A 266 23.89 13.46 -3.02
C GLU A 266 24.84 14.10 -1.99
#